data_AF-A0A936T371-F1
#
_entry.id   AF-A0A936T371-F1
#
_cell.length_a   1.000
_cell.length_b   1.000
_cell.length_c   1.000
_cell.angle_alpha   90.00
_cell.angle_beta   90.00
_cell.angle_gamma   90.00
#
_symmetry.space_group_name_H-M   'P 1'
#
loop_
_entity.id
_entity.type
_entity.pdbx_description
1 polymer ?
#
loop_
_entity_poly.entity_id
_entity_poly.type
_entity_poly.pdbx_seq_one_letter_code
_entity_poly.pdbx_strand_id
1 'polypeptide(L)'
;MRKPMRTILATGFLGVATLGHVLIGCTNRLGPVVATQTEGRIDRPNLPDGMVIRSRDCVAEYGLLLVPGHHEFSATVRMNEDGDKEDVTIDGIPNSAHDLGACLRNALRAMPIAKEPLRHGVETLKYQREHASEEQLSLADFINVISGVPIVVSQLVFEAQGYTIVLPVAVKVVAKPETFINGDNRTMAKVGRLAIDTLGYDEIITRAEQMGWVKTVRFEQAQSTAEKKFIGDVPPTSSAVVEAAFKRVMTRAAPAALLASQTDSPAPGPGDLVAVGILAVGLLAVGAISAYEIIATEDTPVTTTPAPASAAQPKATTAPPVPAPRRYAGQTCENVELDRLEDEKDKICKPEGGFAAICKGDHTKPKFAKIPCSAIKLAIQQRQACKAARELIQDKCFGGKPDPGHKTAIDQEQNAVNACEALKLLNCAKGHPMAGR
;
A
#
# COMPACT_ATOMS: atom_id res chain seq x y z
N MET A 1 31.15 69.40 78.15
CA MET A 1 30.26 70.56 77.93
C MET A 1 29.37 70.26 76.71
N ARG A 2 28.05 70.47 76.88
CA ARG A 2 26.99 70.65 75.85
C ARG A 2 26.72 69.55 74.79
N LYS A 3 25.72 68.74 75.11
CA LYS A 3 24.58 68.27 74.26
C LYS A 3 23.92 69.44 73.46
N PRO A 4 22.85 69.24 72.65
CA PRO A 4 22.45 68.15 71.71
C PRO A 4 21.71 68.68 70.43
N MET A 5 21.27 67.79 69.53
CA MET A 5 19.98 67.81 68.79
C MET A 5 19.95 66.51 67.95
N ARG A 6 19.06 65.51 68.07
CA ARG A 6 17.65 65.34 68.48
C ARG A 6 16.61 66.06 67.60
N THR A 7 16.11 65.33 66.60
CA THR A 7 14.77 65.40 65.99
C THR A 7 14.44 63.96 65.56
N ILE A 8 13.70 63.11 66.29
CA ILE A 8 12.26 63.06 66.60
C ILE A 8 11.37 62.83 65.36
N LEU A 9 10.85 61.59 65.32
CA LEU A 9 9.54 61.09 64.87
C LEU A 9 8.97 61.49 63.49
N ALA A 10 8.66 60.47 62.69
CA ALA A 10 7.26 60.17 62.33
C ALA A 10 7.12 58.71 61.83
N THR A 11 6.56 57.87 62.69
CA THR A 11 5.94 56.59 62.38
C THR A 11 4.74 56.81 61.45
N GLY A 12 4.80 56.24 60.24
CA GLY A 12 3.66 56.08 59.34
C GLY A 12 3.41 54.60 59.09
N PHE A 13 2.39 54.06 59.75
CA PHE A 13 1.78 52.78 59.44
C PHE A 13 1.29 52.76 57.98
N LEU A 14 1.80 51.83 57.17
CA LEU A 14 1.08 51.31 56.01
C LEU A 14 1.36 49.80 55.90
N GLY A 15 0.74 49.06 56.80
CA GLY A 15 0.45 47.64 56.57
C GLY A 15 -0.86 47.53 55.79
N VAL A 16 -1.02 46.38 55.09
CA VAL A 16 -2.21 45.94 54.32
C VAL A 16 -2.26 46.56 52.91
N ALA A 17 -2.20 45.86 51.77
CA ALA A 17 -2.27 44.44 51.47
C ALA A 17 -1.40 44.10 50.24
N THR A 18 -0.44 43.20 50.39
CA THR A 18 0.10 42.39 49.29
C THR A 18 -0.34 40.94 49.51
N LEU A 19 -1.65 40.75 49.71
CA LEU A 19 -2.27 39.44 49.77
C LEU A 19 -2.69 39.04 48.35
N GLY A 20 -1.89 38.15 47.77
CA GLY A 20 -2.40 37.04 46.98
C GLY A 20 -2.78 37.31 45.53
N HIS A 21 -1.82 37.63 44.67
CA HIS A 21 -1.92 37.36 43.22
C HIS A 21 -0.65 36.67 42.70
N VAL A 22 -0.07 35.77 43.49
CA VAL A 22 0.89 34.78 42.97
C VAL A 22 0.07 33.55 42.55
N LEU A 23 -0.15 33.47 41.23
CA LEU A 23 -0.26 32.25 40.46
C LEU A 23 -1.37 31.26 40.87
N ILE A 24 -2.64 31.64 40.67
CA ILE A 24 -3.62 30.65 40.17
C ILE A 24 -3.41 30.56 38.66
N GLY A 25 -2.24 30.09 38.25
CA GLY A 25 -2.09 29.55 36.91
C GLY A 25 -2.92 28.27 36.92
N CYS A 26 -4.00 28.23 36.14
CA CYS A 26 -4.76 27.01 35.90
C CYS A 26 -3.76 25.91 35.56
N THR A 27 -3.48 25.04 36.53
CA THR A 27 -2.62 23.89 36.30
C THR A 27 -3.42 22.96 35.40
N ASN A 28 -3.30 23.16 34.08
CA ASN A 28 -3.83 22.27 33.06
C ASN A 28 -3.06 20.93 33.03
N ARG A 29 -2.47 20.55 34.16
CA ARG A 29 -1.65 19.36 34.31
C ARG A 29 -2.49 18.32 35.02
N LEU A 30 -2.49 17.11 34.48
CA LEU A 30 -2.87 15.94 35.25
C LEU A 30 -2.02 15.87 36.52
N GLY A 31 -2.58 15.28 37.57
CA GLY A 31 -1.83 14.93 38.78
C GLY A 31 -0.64 14.00 38.47
N PRO A 32 0.01 13.42 39.48
CA PRO A 32 1.15 12.53 39.24
C PRO A 32 0.77 11.39 38.28
N VAL A 33 1.46 11.32 37.14
CA VAL A 33 1.30 10.27 36.14
C VAL A 33 2.31 9.17 36.42
N VAL A 34 1.84 7.94 36.56
CA VAL A 34 2.68 6.75 36.65
C VAL A 34 2.82 6.16 35.25
N ALA A 35 4.05 5.89 34.82
CA ALA A 35 4.32 5.21 33.56
C ALA A 35 4.87 3.81 33.88
N THR A 36 4.21 2.78 33.36
CA THR A 36 4.67 1.40 33.44
C THR A 36 4.95 0.87 32.04
N GLN A 37 5.98 0.04 31.93
CA GLN A 37 6.21 -0.77 30.74
C GLN A 37 5.89 -2.21 31.10
N THR A 38 5.25 -2.91 30.18
CA THR A 38 5.14 -4.37 30.30
C THR A 38 6.56 -4.93 30.27
N GLU A 39 6.97 -5.70 31.30
CA GLU A 39 8.34 -6.23 31.37
C GLU A 39 8.71 -6.92 30.05
N GLY A 40 9.76 -6.40 29.42
CA GLY A 40 10.22 -6.92 28.14
C GLY A 40 10.54 -8.40 28.22
N ARG A 41 9.82 -9.20 27.43
CA ARG A 41 10.27 -10.56 27.11
C ARG A 41 11.50 -10.47 26.21
N ILE A 42 12.24 -11.57 26.06
CA ILE A 42 13.48 -11.63 25.24
C ILE A 42 13.23 -11.13 23.80
N ASP A 43 11.99 -11.27 23.31
CA ASP A 43 11.50 -10.86 21.99
C ASP A 43 10.89 -9.43 21.94
N ARG A 44 10.80 -8.71 23.07
CA ARG A 44 10.18 -7.39 23.18
C ARG A 44 11.02 -6.46 24.06
N PRO A 45 12.06 -5.82 23.52
CA PRO A 45 12.94 -4.96 24.31
C PRO A 45 12.17 -3.78 24.92
N ASN A 46 12.49 -3.44 26.16
CA ASN A 46 11.97 -2.25 26.82
C ASN A 46 12.36 -0.99 26.03
N LEU A 47 11.47 0.00 26.04
CA LEU A 47 11.73 1.31 25.49
C LEU A 47 12.75 2.04 26.37
N PRO A 48 13.63 2.88 25.79
CA PRO A 48 14.60 3.65 26.55
C PRO A 48 13.94 4.53 27.61
N ASP A 49 14.52 4.63 28.81
CA ASP A 49 13.98 5.43 29.92
C ASP A 49 13.67 6.88 29.53
N GLY A 50 14.53 7.48 28.71
CA GLY A 50 14.33 8.84 28.21
C GLY A 50 13.08 8.99 27.33
N MET A 51 12.62 7.93 26.66
CA MET A 51 11.32 7.92 26.00
C MET A 51 10.21 7.90 27.06
N VAL A 52 10.25 6.94 27.99
CA VAL A 52 9.22 6.76 29.04
C VAL A 52 8.96 8.04 29.80
N ILE A 53 10.04 8.70 30.24
CA ILE A 53 9.99 9.95 31.00
C ILE A 53 9.33 11.06 30.15
N ARG A 54 9.76 11.23 28.91
CA ARG A 54 9.21 12.27 28.02
C ARG A 54 7.73 12.01 27.70
N SER A 55 7.34 10.78 27.43
CA SER A 55 5.94 10.44 27.18
C SER A 55 5.06 10.60 28.42
N ARG A 56 5.57 10.25 29.61
CA ARG A 56 4.89 10.55 30.88
C ARG A 56 4.67 12.04 31.05
N ASP A 57 5.67 12.86 30.76
CA ASP A 57 5.57 14.31 30.88
C ASP A 57 4.58 14.89 29.86
N CYS A 58 4.56 14.38 28.63
CA CYS A 58 3.53 14.72 27.62
C CYS A 58 2.11 14.40 28.12
N VAL A 59 1.90 13.21 28.68
CA VAL A 59 0.59 12.82 29.24
C VAL A 59 0.23 13.72 30.42
N ALA A 60 1.19 14.02 31.30
CA ALA A 60 0.95 14.91 32.43
C ALA A 60 0.49 16.29 31.97
N GLU A 61 1.10 16.84 30.93
CA GLU A 61 0.82 18.19 30.42
C GLU A 61 -0.45 18.26 29.57
N TYR A 62 -0.67 17.30 28.67
CA TYR A 62 -1.73 17.40 27.65
C TYR A 62 -2.87 16.40 27.81
N GLY A 63 -2.78 15.44 28.74
CA GLY A 63 -3.78 14.38 28.87
C GLY A 63 -5.14 14.86 29.38
N LEU A 64 -5.26 16.05 30.00
CA LEU A 64 -6.56 16.62 30.39
C LEU A 64 -7.46 16.95 29.18
N LEU A 65 -6.88 17.00 27.97
CA LEU A 65 -7.64 17.18 26.72
C LEU A 65 -8.43 15.92 26.32
N LEU A 66 -8.20 14.81 27.01
CA LEU A 66 -8.96 13.57 26.88
C LEU A 66 -10.14 13.55 27.85
N VAL A 67 -11.19 12.84 27.46
CA VAL A 67 -12.26 12.47 28.40
C VAL A 67 -11.70 11.47 29.42
N PRO A 68 -12.02 11.55 30.72
CA PRO A 68 -11.62 10.53 31.68
C PRO A 68 -12.03 9.12 31.23
N GLY A 69 -11.14 8.15 31.41
CA GLY A 69 -11.38 6.76 31.05
C GLY A 69 -10.15 6.06 30.47
N HIS A 70 -10.42 4.96 29.77
CA HIS A 70 -9.41 4.15 29.09
C HIS A 70 -9.23 4.62 27.65
N HIS A 71 -7.98 4.83 27.24
CA HIS A 71 -7.59 5.23 25.89
C HIS A 71 -6.49 4.32 25.37
N GLU A 72 -6.59 3.92 24.12
CA GLU A 72 -5.56 3.15 23.43
C GLU A 72 -5.10 3.92 22.21
N PHE A 73 -3.79 4.18 22.13
CA PHE A 73 -3.15 4.89 21.04
C PHE A 73 -2.07 3.99 20.43
N SER A 74 -2.11 3.72 19.13
CA SER A 74 -1.09 2.90 18.48
C SER A 74 -0.02 3.77 17.83
N ALA A 75 1.23 3.64 18.26
CA ALA A 75 2.34 4.41 17.72
C ALA A 75 3.22 3.57 16.80
N THR A 76 3.48 4.05 15.58
CA THR A 76 4.42 3.43 14.64
C THR A 76 5.54 4.40 14.29
N VAL A 77 6.79 3.95 14.43
CA VAL A 77 8.00 4.66 13.98
C VAL A 77 8.56 3.93 12.77
N ARG A 78 8.63 4.60 11.63
CA ARG A 78 9.19 4.06 10.39
C ARG A 78 10.62 4.56 10.22
N MET A 79 11.53 3.62 10.05
CA MET A 79 12.95 3.87 9.86
C MET A 79 13.42 3.34 8.53
N ASN A 80 14.29 4.06 7.84
CA ASN A 80 14.93 3.53 6.65
C ASN A 80 16.09 2.59 7.00
N GLU A 81 16.67 1.98 5.96
CA GLU A 81 17.81 1.06 6.10
C GLU A 81 19.09 1.74 6.64
N ASP A 82 19.17 3.07 6.56
CA ASP A 82 20.30 3.87 7.05
C ASP A 82 20.15 4.21 8.56
N GLY A 83 18.98 3.94 9.14
CA GLY A 83 18.67 4.21 10.54
C GLY A 83 18.03 5.56 10.82
N ASP A 84 17.68 6.33 9.78
CA ASP A 84 16.94 7.57 9.93
C ASP A 84 15.44 7.29 10.09
N LYS A 85 14.78 8.09 10.93
CA LYS A 85 13.32 8.03 11.09
C LYS A 85 12.66 8.85 9.98
N GLU A 86 11.99 8.18 9.07
CA GLU A 86 11.27 8.82 7.97
C GLU A 86 9.92 9.34 8.43
N ASP A 87 9.23 8.58 9.28
CA ASP A 87 7.88 8.93 9.72
C ASP A 87 7.56 8.41 11.13
N VAL A 88 6.67 9.11 11.81
CA VAL A 88 6.14 8.73 13.13
C VAL A 88 4.65 9.03 13.17
N THR A 89 3.85 7.98 13.22
CA THR A 89 2.39 8.06 13.31
C THR A 89 1.91 7.64 14.70
N ILE A 90 0.79 8.23 15.13
CA ILE A 90 0.07 7.79 16.32
C ILE A 90 -1.42 7.83 16.00
N ASP A 91 -2.04 6.65 16.00
CA ASP A 91 -3.46 6.47 15.72
C ASP A 91 -4.26 6.46 17.02
N GLY A 92 -5.54 6.84 16.94
CA GLY A 92 -6.48 6.81 18.08
C GLY A 92 -6.51 8.09 18.93
N ILE A 93 -5.63 9.07 18.66
CA ILE A 93 -5.66 10.36 19.38
C ILE A 93 -6.83 11.21 18.86
N PRO A 94 -7.75 11.68 19.72
CA PRO A 94 -8.84 12.53 19.28
C PRO A 94 -8.34 13.90 18.82
N ASN A 95 -9.04 14.52 17.87
CA ASN A 95 -8.68 15.85 17.34
C ASN A 95 -8.58 16.94 18.42
N SER A 96 -9.32 16.78 19.53
CA SER A 96 -9.25 17.68 20.70
C SER A 96 -7.91 17.63 21.43
N ALA A 97 -7.13 16.55 21.29
CA ALA A 97 -5.86 16.32 21.97
C ALA A 97 -4.66 16.31 21.00
N HIS A 98 -4.71 17.15 19.95
CA HIS A 98 -3.65 17.23 18.94
C HIS A 98 -2.26 17.56 19.53
N ASP A 99 -2.19 18.37 20.60
CA ASP A 99 -0.94 18.71 21.31
C ASP A 99 -0.32 17.50 22.01
N LEU A 100 -1.15 16.64 22.61
CA LEU A 100 -0.69 15.36 23.18
C LEU A 100 -0.04 14.51 22.10
N GLY A 101 -0.69 14.39 20.93
CA GLY A 101 -0.14 13.67 19.79
C GLY A 101 1.16 14.27 19.26
N ALA A 102 1.26 15.60 19.19
CA ALA A 102 2.50 16.27 18.78
C ALA A 102 3.64 16.02 19.77
N CYS A 103 3.38 16.12 21.07
CA CYS A 103 4.36 15.86 22.12
C CYS A 103 4.86 14.40 22.08
N LEU A 104 3.94 13.43 22.01
CA LEU A 104 4.30 12.01 21.93
C LEU A 104 5.08 11.69 20.65
N ARG A 105 4.70 12.27 19.50
CA ARG A 105 5.47 12.12 18.24
C ARG A 105 6.89 12.64 18.39
N ASN A 106 7.09 13.79 19.05
CA ASN A 106 8.43 14.33 19.32
C ASN A 106 9.25 13.45 20.26
N ALA A 107 8.62 12.88 21.31
CA ALA A 107 9.28 11.93 22.19
C ALA A 107 9.75 10.67 21.44
N LEU A 108 8.91 10.11 20.57
CA LEU A 108 9.24 8.97 19.71
C LEU A 108 10.34 9.31 18.68
N ARG A 109 10.32 10.50 18.09
CA ARG A 109 11.39 10.98 17.19
C ARG A 109 12.73 11.10 17.90
N ALA A 110 12.74 11.50 19.17
CA ALA A 110 13.97 11.63 19.97
C ALA A 110 14.41 10.31 20.66
N MET A 111 13.67 9.21 20.49
CA MET A 111 13.99 7.92 21.08
C MET A 111 15.25 7.30 20.43
N PRO A 112 16.31 6.96 21.17
CA PRO A 112 17.44 6.24 20.59
C PRO A 112 17.03 4.81 20.22
N ILE A 113 17.51 4.30 19.09
CA ILE A 113 17.30 2.92 18.65
C ILE A 113 18.65 2.21 18.70
N ALA A 114 18.67 1.02 19.31
CA ALA A 114 19.88 0.21 19.38
C ALA A 114 20.30 -0.25 17.97
N LYS A 115 21.61 -0.37 17.74
CA LYS A 115 22.16 -0.70 16.42
C LYS A 115 21.86 -2.15 16.02
N GLU A 116 21.82 -3.05 16.99
CA GLU A 116 21.68 -4.49 16.76
C GLU A 116 20.27 -4.85 16.25
N PRO A 117 19.16 -4.39 16.86
CA PRO A 117 17.82 -4.61 16.30
C PRO A 117 17.66 -3.98 14.92
N LEU A 118 18.20 -2.78 14.70
CA LEU A 118 18.18 -2.13 13.40
C LEU A 118 18.90 -2.97 12.34
N ARG A 119 20.13 -3.42 12.63
CA ARG A 119 20.91 -4.26 11.71
C ARG A 119 20.15 -5.54 11.36
N HIS A 120 19.59 -6.22 12.36
CA HIS A 120 18.80 -7.43 12.13
C HIS A 120 17.56 -7.19 11.28
N GLY A 121 16.85 -6.07 11.52
CA GLY A 121 15.70 -5.66 10.69
C GLY A 121 16.09 -5.40 9.24
N VAL A 122 17.21 -4.73 9.01
CA VAL A 122 17.74 -4.47 7.65
C VAL A 122 18.15 -5.77 6.96
N GLU A 123 18.85 -6.68 7.64
CA GLU A 123 19.24 -7.98 7.10
C GLU A 123 18.01 -8.82 6.71
N THR A 124 17.01 -8.86 7.58
CA THR A 124 15.73 -9.56 7.31
C THR A 124 15.02 -8.97 6.10
N LEU A 125 14.93 -7.65 6.03
CA LEU A 125 14.28 -6.95 4.90
C LEU A 125 15.00 -7.22 3.57
N LYS A 126 16.33 -7.24 3.57
CA LYS A 126 17.14 -7.57 2.37
C LYS A 126 16.97 -9.02 1.95
N TYR A 127 17.07 -9.94 2.90
CA TYR A 127 16.88 -11.37 2.65
C TYR A 127 15.52 -11.65 2.00
N GLN A 128 14.44 -11.12 2.58
CA GLN A 128 13.09 -11.33 2.06
C GLN A 128 12.88 -10.71 0.67
N ARG A 129 13.50 -9.55 0.41
CA ARG A 129 13.47 -8.93 -0.93
C ARG A 129 14.19 -9.78 -1.98
N GLU A 130 15.35 -10.33 -1.65
CA GLU A 130 16.16 -11.14 -2.57
C GLU A 130 15.46 -12.45 -2.95
N HIS A 131 14.75 -13.07 -2.00
CA HIS A 131 14.14 -14.39 -2.20
C HIS A 131 12.65 -14.32 -2.59
N ALA A 132 12.07 -13.12 -2.71
CA ALA A 132 10.64 -12.90 -2.99
C ALA A 132 10.11 -13.58 -4.28
N SER A 133 11.00 -13.88 -5.24
CA SER A 133 10.63 -14.46 -6.54
C SER A 133 10.68 -15.99 -6.56
N GLU A 134 11.33 -16.61 -5.57
CA GLU A 134 11.68 -18.03 -5.56
C GLU A 134 10.45 -18.93 -5.36
N GLU A 135 9.67 -18.66 -4.31
CA GLU A 135 8.52 -19.48 -3.90
C GLU A 135 7.32 -18.61 -3.51
N GLN A 136 6.15 -19.23 -3.31
CA GLN A 136 4.95 -18.51 -2.90
C GLN A 136 5.01 -18.07 -1.43
N LEU A 137 5.63 -18.88 -0.57
CA LEU A 137 5.86 -18.53 0.84
C LEU A 137 6.81 -17.34 0.95
N SER A 138 7.90 -17.31 0.17
CA SER A 138 8.82 -16.17 0.16
C SER A 138 8.18 -14.90 -0.41
N LEU A 139 7.24 -15.03 -1.35
CA LEU A 139 6.43 -13.90 -1.83
C LEU A 139 5.51 -13.36 -0.71
N ALA A 140 4.86 -14.23 0.05
CA ALA A 140 4.03 -13.82 1.18
C ALA A 140 4.85 -13.15 2.28
N ASP A 141 6.01 -13.72 2.63
CA ASP A 141 6.95 -13.11 3.59
C ASP A 141 7.44 -11.75 3.10
N PHE A 142 7.77 -11.64 1.81
CA PHE A 142 8.10 -10.36 1.20
C PHE A 142 6.97 -9.33 1.34
N ILE A 143 5.73 -9.70 0.99
CA ILE A 143 4.57 -8.82 1.12
C ILE A 143 4.36 -8.37 2.57
N ASN A 144 4.55 -9.26 3.55
CA ASN A 144 4.46 -8.93 4.96
C ASN A 144 5.48 -7.86 5.38
N VAL A 145 6.71 -7.95 4.88
CA VAL A 145 7.79 -7.01 5.26
C VAL A 145 7.80 -5.70 4.47
N ILE A 146 7.02 -5.55 3.39
CA ILE A 146 6.90 -4.26 2.67
C ILE A 146 6.38 -3.15 3.58
N SER A 147 5.45 -3.48 4.49
CA SER A 147 4.95 -2.55 5.53
C SER A 147 5.99 -2.22 6.60
N GLY A 148 7.13 -2.92 6.57
CA GLY A 148 8.28 -2.78 7.44
C GLY A 148 8.49 -3.97 8.37
N VAL A 149 9.75 -4.31 8.60
CA VAL A 149 10.16 -5.35 9.58
C VAL A 149 10.11 -4.75 10.98
N PRO A 150 9.27 -5.27 11.90
CA PRO A 150 9.25 -4.78 13.27
C PRO A 150 10.54 -5.18 13.99
N ILE A 151 11.23 -4.19 14.59
CA ILE A 151 12.47 -4.39 15.36
C ILE A 151 12.29 -4.09 16.85
N VAL A 152 11.24 -3.35 17.20
CA VAL A 152 10.83 -3.10 18.59
C VAL A 152 9.32 -3.14 18.64
N VAL A 153 8.77 -3.94 19.55
CA VAL A 153 7.35 -3.97 19.89
C VAL A 153 7.24 -3.92 21.40
N SER A 154 6.77 -2.80 21.92
CA SER A 154 6.62 -2.59 23.37
C SER A 154 5.30 -1.87 23.67
N GLN A 155 4.92 -1.82 24.93
CA GLN A 155 3.69 -1.21 25.38
C GLN A 155 3.95 -0.39 26.65
N LEU A 156 3.57 0.88 26.58
CA LEU A 156 3.55 1.80 27.71
C LEU A 156 2.13 1.94 28.24
N VAL A 157 1.99 1.93 29.55
CA VAL A 157 0.73 2.23 30.23
C VAL A 157 0.95 3.42 31.14
N PHE A 158 0.18 4.48 30.91
CA PHE A 158 0.17 5.68 31.72
C PHE A 158 -1.09 5.72 32.56
N GLU A 159 -0.94 5.89 33.87
CA GLU A 159 -2.04 5.99 34.82
C GLU A 159 -1.97 7.33 35.54
N ALA A 160 -3.09 8.04 35.52
CA ALA A 160 -3.28 9.30 36.23
C ALA A 160 -4.75 9.38 36.65
N GLN A 161 -5.10 10.11 37.72
CA GLN A 161 -6.44 10.09 38.33
C GLN A 161 -7.62 10.08 37.32
N GLY A 162 -8.23 8.90 37.12
CA GLY A 162 -9.37 8.71 36.18
C GLY A 162 -8.99 8.49 34.71
N TYR A 163 -7.71 8.33 34.39
CA TYR A 163 -7.16 8.13 33.04
C TYR A 163 -6.22 6.93 33.01
N THR A 164 -6.45 6.04 32.05
CA THR A 164 -5.53 4.97 31.69
C THR A 164 -5.24 5.07 30.21
N ILE A 165 -4.01 5.37 29.85
CA ILE A 165 -3.58 5.46 28.45
C ILE A 165 -2.65 4.30 28.14
N VAL A 166 -3.03 3.49 27.18
CA VAL A 166 -2.20 2.41 26.63
C VAL A 166 -1.60 2.87 25.32
N LEU A 167 -0.28 2.81 25.21
CA LEU A 167 0.48 3.21 24.04
C LEU A 167 1.37 2.05 23.57
N PRO A 168 0.87 1.15 22.70
CA PRO A 168 1.71 0.22 21.97
C PRO A 168 2.63 1.00 21.03
N VAL A 169 3.91 0.65 21.02
CA VAL A 169 4.93 1.28 20.19
C VAL A 169 5.57 0.20 19.32
N ALA A 170 5.44 0.35 18.01
CA ALA A 170 6.11 -0.45 17.01
C ALA A 170 7.18 0.39 16.28
N VAL A 171 8.41 -0.08 16.26
CA VAL A 171 9.47 0.48 15.40
C VAL A 171 9.70 -0.48 14.25
N LYS A 172 9.55 0.00 13.02
CA LYS A 172 9.65 -0.80 11.80
C LYS A 172 10.76 -0.26 10.91
N VAL A 173 11.59 -1.17 10.39
CA VAL A 173 12.53 -0.88 9.30
C VAL A 173 11.79 -1.05 7.98
N VAL A 174 11.65 0.03 7.23
CA VAL A 174 10.98 0.07 5.93
C VAL A 174 12.01 0.23 4.82
N ALA A 175 11.76 -0.39 3.67
CA ALA A 175 12.58 -0.12 2.50
C ALA A 175 12.19 1.21 1.88
N LYS A 176 13.14 1.82 1.17
CA LYS A 176 12.84 2.92 0.25
C LYS A 176 11.89 2.38 -0.83
N PRO A 177 10.74 3.02 -1.12
CA PRO A 177 9.78 2.53 -2.10
C PRO A 177 10.40 2.18 -3.46
N GLU A 178 11.41 2.96 -3.88
CA GLU A 178 12.20 2.76 -5.10
C GLU A 178 12.93 1.41 -5.14
N THR A 179 13.34 0.88 -3.98
CA THR A 179 14.06 -0.40 -3.90
C THR A 179 13.14 -1.61 -4.03
N PHE A 180 11.85 -1.47 -3.70
CA PHE A 180 10.86 -2.51 -4.00
C PHE A 180 10.57 -2.57 -5.51
N ILE A 181 10.57 -1.41 -6.17
CA ILE A 181 10.11 -1.24 -7.56
C ILE A 181 11.24 -1.49 -8.57
N ASN A 182 12.50 -1.33 -8.17
CA ASN A 182 13.64 -1.91 -8.89
C ASN A 182 13.69 -3.45 -8.81
N GLY A 183 12.71 -4.08 -8.14
CA GLY A 183 12.56 -5.51 -8.07
C GLY A 183 12.27 -6.15 -9.43
N ASP A 184 12.59 -7.44 -9.52
CA ASP A 184 12.28 -8.31 -10.65
C ASP A 184 10.83 -8.10 -11.13
N ASN A 185 10.65 -7.71 -12.40
CA ASN A 185 9.33 -7.56 -13.03
C ASN A 185 8.44 -8.78 -12.79
N ARG A 186 9.04 -9.98 -12.65
CA ARG A 186 8.32 -11.20 -12.31
C ARG A 186 7.71 -11.15 -10.91
N THR A 187 8.42 -10.64 -9.91
CA THR A 187 7.89 -10.46 -8.54
C THR A 187 6.76 -9.46 -8.54
N MET A 188 6.92 -8.31 -9.20
CA MET A 188 5.84 -7.31 -9.30
C MET A 188 4.62 -7.87 -10.03
N ALA A 189 4.80 -8.64 -11.10
CA ALA A 189 3.69 -9.32 -11.76
C ALA A 189 2.97 -10.32 -10.84
N LYS A 190 3.71 -11.08 -10.01
CA LYS A 190 3.11 -11.98 -9.01
C LYS A 190 2.33 -11.23 -7.94
N VAL A 191 2.88 -10.15 -7.38
CA VAL A 191 2.18 -9.30 -6.41
C VAL A 191 0.93 -8.69 -7.05
N GLY A 192 1.03 -8.18 -8.28
CA GLY A 192 -0.09 -7.59 -9.00
C GLY A 192 -1.19 -8.61 -9.30
N ARG A 193 -0.83 -9.82 -9.69
CA ARG A 193 -1.78 -10.93 -9.84
C ARG A 193 -2.49 -11.21 -8.52
N LEU A 194 -1.74 -11.42 -7.45
CA LEU A 194 -2.28 -11.74 -6.14
C LEU A 194 -3.21 -10.62 -5.62
N ALA A 195 -2.81 -9.37 -5.78
CA ALA A 195 -3.62 -8.22 -5.41
C ALA A 195 -4.93 -8.14 -6.23
N ILE A 196 -4.89 -8.40 -7.54
CA ILE A 196 -6.10 -8.44 -8.37
C ILE A 196 -7.01 -9.59 -7.93
N ASP A 197 -6.45 -10.77 -7.66
CA ASP A 197 -7.22 -11.96 -7.31
C ASP A 197 -7.90 -11.82 -5.94
N THR A 198 -7.33 -11.02 -5.03
CA THR A 198 -7.82 -10.83 -3.65
C THR A 198 -8.65 -9.56 -3.47
N LEU A 199 -8.14 -8.40 -3.88
CA LEU A 199 -8.79 -7.10 -3.72
C LEU A 199 -9.66 -6.73 -4.92
N GLY A 200 -9.29 -7.20 -6.11
CA GLY A 200 -9.88 -6.74 -7.37
C GLY A 200 -9.24 -5.47 -7.90
N TYR A 201 -9.19 -5.35 -9.22
CA TYR A 201 -8.57 -4.20 -9.90
C TYR A 201 -9.23 -2.85 -9.53
N ASP A 202 -10.57 -2.81 -9.49
CA ASP A 202 -11.28 -1.56 -9.20
C ASP A 202 -11.02 -1.05 -7.78
N GLU A 203 -10.96 -1.93 -6.79
CA GLU A 203 -10.66 -1.57 -5.40
C GLU A 203 -9.26 -0.99 -5.26
N ILE A 204 -8.26 -1.61 -5.89
CA ILE A 204 -6.87 -1.10 -5.91
C ILE A 204 -6.84 0.32 -6.48
N ILE A 205 -7.56 0.56 -7.59
CA ILE A 205 -7.61 1.87 -8.21
C ILE A 205 -8.37 2.88 -7.35
N THR A 206 -9.50 2.50 -6.75
CA THR A 206 -10.26 3.38 -5.84
C THR A 206 -9.40 3.83 -4.65
N ARG A 207 -8.63 2.92 -4.04
CA ARG A 207 -7.70 3.28 -2.96
C ARG A 207 -6.58 4.19 -3.47
N ALA A 208 -6.05 3.95 -4.66
CA ALA A 208 -5.08 4.84 -5.28
C ALA A 208 -5.65 6.24 -5.60
N GLU A 209 -6.93 6.35 -5.95
CA GLU A 209 -7.62 7.63 -6.14
C GLU A 209 -7.82 8.37 -4.80
N GLN A 210 -8.17 7.66 -3.72
CA GLN A 210 -8.28 8.24 -2.38
C GLN A 210 -6.95 8.81 -1.88
N MET A 211 -5.84 8.16 -2.23
CA MET A 211 -4.49 8.66 -1.96
C MET A 211 -4.08 9.81 -2.89
N GLY A 212 -4.93 10.17 -3.86
CA GLY A 212 -4.65 11.18 -4.87
C GLY A 212 -3.58 10.76 -5.87
N TRP A 213 -3.20 9.47 -5.92
CA TRP A 213 -2.15 8.94 -6.81
C TRP A 213 -2.67 8.69 -8.21
N VAL A 214 -3.96 8.34 -8.31
CA VAL A 214 -4.69 8.20 -9.57
C VAL A 214 -5.74 9.30 -9.61
N LYS A 215 -5.94 9.89 -10.80
CA LYS A 215 -7.03 10.82 -11.05
C LYS A 215 -7.73 10.45 -12.33
N THR A 216 -9.05 10.46 -12.31
CA THR A 216 -9.86 10.35 -13.51
C THR A 216 -9.90 11.73 -14.20
N VAL A 217 -9.28 11.83 -15.39
CA VAL A 217 -9.23 13.06 -16.21
C VAL A 217 -9.92 12.84 -17.55
N ARG A 218 -10.28 13.92 -18.25
CA ARG A 218 -10.81 13.80 -19.62
C ARG A 218 -9.72 13.34 -20.59
N PHE A 219 -10.10 12.62 -21.65
CA PHE A 219 -9.16 12.11 -22.64
C PHE A 219 -8.25 13.20 -23.23
N GLU A 220 -8.75 14.42 -23.47
CA GLU A 220 -7.93 15.52 -23.99
C GLU A 220 -6.87 16.01 -22.98
N GLN A 221 -7.16 15.92 -21.68
CA GLN A 221 -6.21 16.25 -20.61
C GLN A 221 -5.22 15.12 -20.33
N ALA A 222 -5.54 13.90 -20.76
CA ALA A 222 -4.68 12.72 -20.61
C ALA A 222 -3.54 12.67 -21.64
N GLN A 223 -3.62 13.47 -22.71
CA GLN A 223 -2.56 13.59 -23.70
C GLN A 223 -1.56 14.67 -23.27
N SER A 224 -0.30 14.27 -23.06
CA SER A 224 0.81 15.19 -22.80
C SER A 224 0.88 16.23 -23.92
N THR A 225 0.67 17.51 -23.60
CA THR A 225 1.06 18.58 -24.53
C THR A 225 2.59 18.64 -24.62
N ALA A 226 3.11 19.15 -25.74
CA ALA A 226 4.55 19.25 -26.03
C ALA A 226 5.37 20.04 -24.98
N GLU A 227 4.73 20.64 -23.98
CA GLU A 227 5.33 21.49 -22.94
C GLU A 227 5.79 20.76 -21.67
N LYS A 228 5.85 19.41 -21.63
CA LYS A 228 6.31 18.64 -20.44
C LYS A 228 5.53 18.93 -19.14
N LYS A 229 4.30 19.43 -19.21
CA LYS A 229 3.43 19.60 -18.03
C LYS A 229 2.86 18.23 -17.64
N PHE A 230 2.72 17.99 -16.33
CA PHE A 230 2.18 16.73 -15.83
C PHE A 230 0.73 16.53 -16.27
N ILE A 231 0.41 15.28 -16.63
CA ILE A 231 -0.90 14.88 -17.12
C ILE A 231 -1.91 15.05 -15.97
N GLY A 232 -2.82 16.02 -16.07
CA GLY A 232 -3.87 16.28 -15.07
C GLY A 232 -3.84 17.64 -14.34
N ASP A 233 -2.82 18.47 -14.57
CA ASP A 233 -2.68 19.82 -13.97
C ASP A 233 -3.23 20.95 -14.88
N VAL A 234 -3.82 20.62 -16.03
CA VAL A 234 -4.31 21.62 -16.99
C VAL A 234 -5.78 21.96 -16.69
N PRO A 235 -6.14 23.24 -16.43
CA PRO A 235 -7.53 23.64 -16.23
C PRO A 235 -8.34 23.39 -17.51
N PRO A 236 -9.63 22.98 -17.39
CA PRO A 236 -10.44 22.64 -18.56
C PRO A 236 -10.64 23.88 -19.43
N THR A 237 -10.15 23.86 -20.67
CA THR A 237 -10.50 24.87 -21.67
C THR A 237 -11.89 24.55 -22.20
N SER A 238 -12.83 25.47 -21.99
CA SER A 238 -14.23 25.33 -22.38
C SER A 238 -14.39 25.41 -23.90
N SER A 239 -14.62 24.28 -24.56
CA SER A 239 -15.59 24.11 -25.67
C SER A 239 -15.36 22.80 -26.42
N ALA A 240 -16.02 21.73 -25.98
CA ALA A 240 -16.55 20.66 -26.84
C ALA A 240 -17.34 19.69 -25.96
N VAL A 241 -18.63 19.58 -26.23
CA VAL A 241 -19.52 18.54 -25.69
C VAL A 241 -19.45 17.38 -26.67
N VAL A 242 -18.68 16.34 -26.34
CA VAL A 242 -18.76 15.01 -26.96
C VAL A 242 -18.59 13.99 -25.82
N GLU A 243 -19.31 12.87 -25.90
CA GLU A 243 -19.41 11.82 -24.88
C GLU A 243 -18.10 11.56 -24.13
N ALA A 244 -18.16 11.66 -22.81
CA ALA A 244 -17.00 11.76 -21.95
C ALA A 244 -16.25 10.43 -21.79
N ALA A 245 -15.28 10.18 -22.68
CA ALA A 245 -14.22 9.21 -22.42
C ALA A 245 -13.29 9.79 -21.34
N PHE A 246 -13.40 9.27 -20.12
CA PHE A 246 -12.46 9.57 -19.05
C PHE A 246 -11.31 8.57 -19.05
N LYS A 247 -10.10 9.04 -18.77
CA LYS A 247 -8.91 8.20 -18.61
C LYS A 247 -8.34 8.42 -17.22
N ARG A 248 -8.00 7.32 -16.55
CA ARG A 248 -7.30 7.35 -15.26
C ARG A 248 -5.82 7.65 -15.51
N VAL A 249 -5.25 8.63 -14.83
CA VAL A 249 -3.85 9.05 -14.98
C VAL A 249 -3.19 9.16 -13.61
N MET A 250 -1.89 8.85 -13.55
CA MET A 250 -1.12 9.01 -12.32
C MET A 250 -0.81 10.49 -12.08
N THR A 251 -0.95 10.94 -10.84
CA THR A 251 -0.64 12.31 -10.45
C THR A 251 0.82 12.43 -9.99
N ARG A 252 1.30 13.67 -9.78
CA ARG A 252 2.59 13.94 -9.12
C ARG A 252 2.68 13.42 -7.69
N ALA A 253 1.54 13.22 -7.03
CA ALA A 253 1.49 12.72 -5.66
C ALA A 253 1.73 11.21 -5.59
N ALA A 254 1.66 10.50 -6.72
CA ALA A 254 2.09 9.12 -6.79
C ALA A 254 3.57 9.01 -6.39
N PRO A 255 3.96 8.02 -5.57
CA PRO A 255 5.34 7.78 -5.19
C PRO A 255 6.27 7.84 -6.42
N ALA A 256 7.43 8.48 -6.29
CA ALA A 256 8.36 8.71 -7.41
C ALA A 256 8.68 7.44 -8.21
N ALA A 257 8.67 6.29 -7.54
CA ALA A 257 8.89 4.98 -8.14
C ALA A 257 7.70 4.46 -9.00
N LEU A 258 6.45 4.83 -8.67
CA LEU A 258 5.27 4.58 -9.53
C LEU A 258 5.38 5.37 -10.84
N LEU A 259 5.93 6.59 -10.77
CA LEU A 259 6.13 7.46 -11.93
C LEU A 259 7.21 6.95 -12.88
N ALA A 260 8.29 6.35 -12.37
CA ALA A 260 9.37 5.80 -13.18
C ALA A 260 8.93 4.57 -14.02
N SER A 261 8.02 3.74 -13.49
CA SER A 261 7.49 2.58 -14.22
C SER A 261 6.55 2.93 -15.37
N GLN A 262 5.96 4.13 -15.35
CA GLN A 262 4.93 4.57 -16.31
C GLN A 262 5.39 5.62 -17.32
N THR A 263 6.68 5.95 -17.39
CA THR A 263 7.17 6.87 -18.44
C THR A 263 6.97 6.33 -19.86
N ASP A 264 6.51 5.09 -20.05
CA ASP A 264 6.29 4.48 -21.36
C ASP A 264 4.91 3.81 -21.55
N SER A 265 3.95 3.93 -20.62
CA SER A 265 2.57 3.42 -20.81
C SER A 265 1.51 4.25 -20.08
N PRO A 266 0.47 4.74 -20.79
CA PRO A 266 -0.52 5.64 -20.21
C PRO A 266 -1.57 4.81 -19.46
N ALA A 267 -1.37 4.65 -18.15
CA ALA A 267 -2.16 3.93 -17.17
C ALA A 267 -1.93 2.40 -17.12
N PRO A 268 -1.94 1.78 -15.91
CA PRO A 268 -2.02 0.33 -15.78
C PRO A 268 -3.34 -0.11 -16.42
N GLY A 269 -3.29 -0.95 -17.44
CA GLY A 269 -4.47 -1.73 -17.80
C GLY A 269 -4.60 -2.91 -16.84
N PRO A 270 -5.77 -3.57 -16.71
CA PRO A 270 -5.90 -4.82 -15.97
C PRO A 270 -4.96 -5.94 -16.49
N GLY A 271 -4.41 -5.79 -17.70
CA GLY A 271 -3.40 -6.68 -18.28
C GLY A 271 -1.94 -6.37 -17.91
N ASP A 272 -1.63 -5.23 -17.32
CA ASP A 272 -0.26 -4.89 -16.87
C ASP A 272 -0.09 -5.22 -15.39
N LEU A 273 0.08 -6.52 -15.12
CA LEU A 273 0.26 -7.06 -13.77
C LEU A 273 1.47 -6.44 -13.05
N VAL A 274 2.49 -6.00 -13.79
CA VAL A 274 3.66 -5.35 -13.20
C VAL A 274 3.26 -3.98 -12.65
N ALA A 275 2.57 -3.16 -13.45
CA ALA A 275 2.09 -1.86 -13.02
C ALA A 275 1.08 -1.96 -11.86
N VAL A 276 0.19 -2.96 -11.88
CA VAL A 276 -0.73 -3.22 -10.76
C VAL A 276 0.02 -3.69 -9.52
N GLY A 277 1.03 -4.54 -9.66
CA GLY A 277 1.90 -4.95 -8.55
C GLY A 277 2.63 -3.78 -7.92
N ILE A 278 3.23 -2.92 -8.74
CA ILE A 278 3.89 -1.69 -8.27
C ILE A 278 2.91 -0.80 -7.50
N LEU A 279 1.68 -0.66 -8.00
CA LEU A 279 0.63 0.13 -7.33
C LEU A 279 0.23 -0.49 -5.99
N ALA A 280 0.02 -1.81 -5.95
CA ALA A 280 -0.31 -2.54 -4.73
C ALA A 280 0.81 -2.43 -3.69
N VAL A 281 2.07 -2.63 -4.09
CA VAL A 281 3.24 -2.44 -3.22
C VAL A 281 3.28 -1.02 -2.66
N GLY A 282 3.02 0.00 -3.50
CA GLY A 282 2.93 1.39 -3.06
C GLY A 282 1.85 1.59 -1.99
N LEU A 283 0.63 1.11 -2.26
CA LEU A 283 -0.50 1.22 -1.32
C LEU A 283 -0.21 0.49 -0.01
N LEU A 284 0.44 -0.66 -0.06
CA LEU A 284 0.80 -1.44 1.11
C LEU A 284 1.91 -0.77 1.92
N ALA A 285 2.89 -0.18 1.24
CA ALA A 285 3.95 0.59 1.87
C ALA A 285 3.43 1.82 2.60
N VAL A 286 2.29 2.39 2.21
CA VAL A 286 1.66 3.52 2.93
C VAL A 286 0.52 3.09 3.86
N GLY A 287 0.26 1.78 3.98
CA GLY A 287 -0.80 1.24 4.84
C GLY A 287 -2.23 1.48 4.32
N ALA A 288 -2.40 1.88 3.06
CA ALA A 288 -3.72 1.99 2.42
C ALA A 288 -4.34 0.62 2.10
N ILE A 289 -3.49 -0.41 1.98
CA ILE A 289 -3.88 -1.82 2.00
C ILE A 289 -2.96 -2.57 2.97
N SER A 290 -3.46 -3.64 3.57
CA SER A 290 -2.72 -4.50 4.49
C SER A 290 -2.14 -5.72 3.79
N ALA A 291 -1.05 -6.29 4.33
CA ALA A 291 -0.48 -7.53 3.82
C ALA A 291 -1.48 -8.70 3.91
N TYR A 292 -2.29 -8.75 4.96
CA TYR A 292 -3.33 -9.76 5.13
C TYR A 292 -4.36 -9.70 4.00
N GLU A 293 -4.79 -8.51 3.57
CA GLU A 293 -5.74 -8.37 2.46
C GLU A 293 -5.19 -8.93 1.14
N ILE A 294 -3.86 -8.92 0.93
CA ILE A 294 -3.23 -9.46 -0.28
C ILE A 294 -2.89 -10.96 -0.12
N ILE A 295 -2.49 -11.40 1.06
CA ILE A 295 -2.01 -12.77 1.28
C ILE A 295 -3.16 -13.74 1.57
N ALA A 296 -4.32 -13.27 2.04
CA ALA A 296 -5.43 -14.12 2.45
C ALA A 296 -6.05 -14.90 1.27
N THR A 297 -5.46 -16.05 0.99
CA THR A 297 -6.06 -17.19 0.32
C THR A 297 -5.49 -18.45 0.98
N GLU A 298 -6.40 -19.33 1.44
CA GLU A 298 -6.14 -20.63 2.07
C GLU A 298 -5.78 -20.63 3.58
N ASP A 299 -6.73 -20.26 4.44
CA ASP A 299 -6.98 -20.96 5.73
C ASP A 299 -8.11 -20.30 6.52
N THR A 300 -9.36 -20.57 6.14
CA THR A 300 -10.48 -20.38 7.07
C THR A 300 -11.35 -21.64 7.08
N PRO A 301 -11.26 -22.48 8.12
CA PRO A 301 -12.30 -23.46 8.36
C PRO A 301 -13.56 -22.70 8.76
N VAL A 302 -14.60 -22.79 7.95
CA VAL A 302 -15.94 -22.28 8.26
C VAL A 302 -16.43 -22.99 9.51
N THR A 303 -16.23 -22.38 10.67
CA THR A 303 -16.84 -22.79 11.92
C THR A 303 -18.30 -22.35 11.87
N THR A 304 -19.18 -23.31 11.57
CA THR A 304 -20.63 -23.12 11.64
C THR A 304 -21.07 -23.30 13.08
N THR A 305 -21.40 -22.21 13.76
CA THR A 305 -22.20 -22.23 15.00
C THR A 305 -23.63 -21.79 14.64
N PRO A 306 -24.69 -22.53 15.06
CA PRO A 306 -26.04 -22.32 14.57
C PRO A 306 -26.76 -21.18 15.30
N ALA A 307 -27.44 -20.31 14.54
CA ALA A 307 -28.38 -19.33 15.07
C ALA A 307 -29.80 -19.93 15.20
N PRO A 308 -30.62 -19.48 16.17
CA PRO A 308 -31.83 -20.16 16.59
C PRO A 308 -33.02 -19.93 15.64
N ALA A 309 -33.91 -20.93 15.63
CA ALA A 309 -35.09 -21.03 14.81
C ALA A 309 -36.10 -19.88 15.05
N SER A 310 -36.61 -19.31 13.96
CA SER A 310 -37.89 -18.59 13.94
C SER A 310 -38.74 -19.15 12.78
N ALA A 311 -40.02 -19.36 13.07
CA ALA A 311 -40.90 -20.29 12.38
C ALA A 311 -41.50 -19.76 11.05
N ALA A 312 -41.33 -20.59 10.01
CA ALA A 312 -42.27 -20.99 8.97
C ALA A 312 -43.13 -19.96 8.19
N GLN A 313 -42.89 -19.92 6.87
CA GLN A 313 -43.92 -20.19 5.87
C GLN A 313 -43.35 -21.12 4.77
N PRO A 314 -44.13 -22.09 4.23
CA PRO A 314 -43.62 -23.11 3.33
C PRO A 314 -43.54 -22.58 1.89
N LYS A 315 -42.32 -22.29 1.42
CA LYS A 315 -42.04 -22.24 -0.02
C LYS A 315 -41.64 -23.64 -0.48
N ALA A 316 -42.28 -24.10 -1.54
CA ALA A 316 -42.06 -25.38 -2.19
C ALA A 316 -40.55 -25.66 -2.37
N THR A 317 -40.11 -26.77 -1.80
CA THR A 317 -38.74 -27.27 -1.90
C THR A 317 -38.53 -27.80 -3.32
N THR A 318 -37.96 -26.98 -4.20
CA THR A 318 -37.23 -27.51 -5.36
C THR A 318 -35.96 -28.14 -4.84
N ALA A 319 -35.73 -29.42 -5.15
CA ALA A 319 -34.50 -30.12 -4.82
C ALA A 319 -33.27 -29.31 -5.28
N PRO A 320 -32.15 -29.33 -4.54
CA PRO A 320 -30.90 -28.76 -5.04
C PRO A 320 -30.57 -29.40 -6.41
N PRO A 321 -30.23 -28.59 -7.42
CA PRO A 321 -29.88 -29.14 -8.73
C PRO A 321 -28.70 -30.08 -8.54
N VAL A 322 -28.87 -31.33 -8.98
CA VAL A 322 -27.76 -32.29 -9.14
C VAL A 322 -26.68 -31.57 -9.96
N PRO A 323 -25.42 -31.47 -9.47
CA PRO A 323 -24.35 -30.85 -10.23
C PRO A 323 -24.28 -31.52 -11.59
N ALA A 324 -24.45 -30.73 -12.65
CA ALA A 324 -24.32 -31.25 -14.00
C ALA A 324 -22.94 -31.92 -14.14
N PRO A 325 -22.84 -33.06 -14.84
CA PRO A 325 -21.55 -33.68 -15.09
C PRO A 325 -20.60 -32.65 -15.72
N ARG A 326 -19.37 -32.62 -15.21
CA ARG A 326 -18.31 -31.75 -15.74
C ARG A 326 -18.09 -32.07 -17.22
N ARG A 327 -17.90 -31.03 -18.04
CA ARG A 327 -17.73 -31.19 -19.50
C ARG A 327 -16.43 -31.92 -19.83
N TYR A 328 -15.37 -31.69 -19.06
CA TYR A 328 -14.06 -32.29 -19.26
C TYR A 328 -13.57 -33.07 -18.05
N ALA A 329 -12.73 -34.09 -18.29
CA ALA A 329 -12.07 -34.85 -17.24
C ALA A 329 -11.07 -33.94 -16.50
N GLY A 330 -11.09 -33.97 -15.16
CA GLY A 330 -10.23 -33.12 -14.33
C GLY A 330 -10.68 -31.67 -14.22
N GLN A 331 -11.84 -31.30 -14.77
CA GLN A 331 -12.38 -29.96 -14.64
C GLN A 331 -12.82 -29.69 -13.20
N THR A 332 -12.22 -28.68 -12.56
CA THR A 332 -12.50 -28.27 -11.18
C THR A 332 -13.64 -27.25 -11.10
N CYS A 333 -13.75 -26.36 -12.09
CA CYS A 333 -14.74 -25.28 -12.11
C CYS A 333 -16.10 -25.71 -12.69
N GLU A 334 -17.16 -24.92 -12.45
CA GLU A 334 -18.48 -25.11 -13.06
C GLU A 334 -18.45 -24.91 -14.59
N ASN A 335 -19.27 -25.65 -15.35
CA ASN A 335 -19.33 -25.52 -16.82
C ASN A 335 -19.66 -24.09 -17.26
N VAL A 336 -20.54 -23.40 -16.53
CA VAL A 336 -20.91 -22.01 -16.82
C VAL A 336 -19.72 -21.06 -16.64
N GLU A 337 -18.87 -21.33 -15.65
CA GLU A 337 -17.66 -20.54 -15.43
C GLU A 337 -16.61 -20.82 -16.50
N LEU A 338 -16.47 -22.09 -16.92
CA LEU A 338 -15.60 -22.45 -18.05
C LEU A 338 -16.05 -21.74 -19.33
N ASP A 339 -17.34 -21.76 -19.64
CA ASP A 339 -17.91 -21.07 -20.81
C ASP A 339 -17.60 -19.57 -20.77
N ARG A 340 -17.82 -18.93 -19.61
CA ARG A 340 -17.53 -17.50 -19.42
C ARG A 340 -16.05 -17.18 -19.65
N LEU A 341 -15.14 -17.99 -19.12
CA LEU A 341 -13.70 -17.80 -19.28
C LEU A 341 -13.24 -18.11 -20.70
N GLU A 342 -13.81 -19.12 -21.37
CA GLU A 342 -13.52 -19.44 -22.76
C GLU A 342 -13.94 -18.31 -23.69
N ASP A 343 -15.12 -17.71 -23.47
CA ASP A 343 -15.63 -16.54 -24.21
C ASP A 343 -14.74 -15.30 -23.99
N GLU A 344 -14.33 -15.05 -22.75
CA GLU A 344 -13.44 -13.93 -22.41
C GLU A 344 -12.05 -14.10 -23.05
N LYS A 345 -11.47 -15.30 -22.93
CA LYS A 345 -10.22 -15.67 -23.60
C LYS A 345 -10.34 -15.53 -25.11
N ASP A 346 -11.45 -15.94 -25.71
CA ASP A 346 -11.65 -15.82 -27.16
C ASP A 346 -11.72 -14.35 -27.60
N LYS A 347 -12.37 -13.46 -26.84
CA LYS A 347 -12.36 -12.00 -27.11
C LYS A 347 -10.95 -11.41 -27.06
N ILE A 348 -10.12 -11.86 -26.12
CA ILE A 348 -8.75 -11.35 -25.94
C ILE A 348 -7.80 -11.92 -27.02
N CYS A 349 -7.90 -13.22 -27.29
CA CYS A 349 -7.01 -13.93 -28.21
C CYS A 349 -7.39 -13.78 -29.69
N LYS A 350 -8.62 -13.39 -29.99
CA LYS A 350 -9.14 -13.16 -31.34
C LYS A 350 -9.75 -11.75 -31.43
N PRO A 351 -8.97 -10.69 -31.19
CA PRO A 351 -9.48 -9.33 -31.29
C PRO A 351 -9.98 -9.06 -32.72
N GLU A 352 -11.02 -8.25 -32.86
CA GLU A 352 -11.52 -7.83 -34.17
C GLU A 352 -10.40 -7.14 -34.96
N GLY A 353 -10.08 -7.66 -36.15
CA GLY A 353 -8.95 -7.20 -36.97
C GLY A 353 -7.60 -7.88 -36.68
N GLY A 354 -7.55 -8.79 -35.71
CA GLY A 354 -6.33 -9.52 -35.34
C GLY A 354 -5.36 -8.71 -34.48
N PHE A 355 -4.22 -9.33 -34.16
CA PHE A 355 -3.18 -8.65 -33.37
C PHE A 355 -2.59 -7.46 -34.14
N ALA A 356 -2.21 -6.41 -33.40
CA ALA A 356 -1.70 -5.16 -33.96
C ALA A 356 -0.47 -5.33 -34.87
N ALA A 357 0.32 -6.39 -34.65
CA ALA A 357 1.45 -6.76 -35.50
C ALA A 357 1.59 -8.28 -35.63
N ILE A 358 1.98 -8.71 -36.83
CA ILE A 358 2.40 -10.08 -37.11
C ILE A 358 3.92 -10.14 -37.00
N CYS A 359 4.42 -10.60 -35.86
CA CYS A 359 5.86 -10.66 -35.58
C CYS A 359 6.52 -11.99 -35.98
N LYS A 360 5.72 -12.99 -36.38
CA LYS A 360 6.21 -14.33 -36.72
C LYS A 360 6.79 -14.37 -38.13
N GLY A 361 8.05 -14.80 -38.24
CA GLY A 361 8.72 -15.09 -39.51
C GLY A 361 10.16 -14.59 -39.53
N ASP A 362 10.76 -14.64 -40.72
CA ASP A 362 12.11 -14.15 -40.96
C ASP A 362 12.15 -12.62 -40.96
N HIS A 363 12.70 -12.04 -39.88
CA HIS A 363 12.77 -10.59 -39.64
C HIS A 363 13.64 -9.85 -40.65
N THR A 364 14.45 -10.53 -41.46
CA THR A 364 15.22 -9.90 -42.55
C THR A 364 14.32 -9.46 -43.72
N LYS A 365 13.08 -9.96 -43.79
CA LYS A 365 12.18 -9.64 -44.91
C LYS A 365 11.67 -8.20 -44.81
N PRO A 366 11.58 -7.46 -45.93
CA PRO A 366 11.18 -6.05 -45.96
C PRO A 366 9.84 -5.72 -45.29
N LYS A 367 8.93 -6.69 -45.21
CA LYS A 367 7.63 -6.51 -44.56
C LYS A 367 7.74 -6.28 -43.05
N PHE A 368 8.74 -6.85 -42.38
CA PHE A 368 8.91 -6.69 -40.93
C PHE A 368 9.54 -5.35 -40.58
N ALA A 369 10.46 -4.85 -41.41
CA ALA A 369 11.08 -3.52 -41.23
C ALA A 369 10.08 -2.34 -41.33
N LYS A 370 8.88 -2.58 -41.88
CA LYS A 370 7.82 -1.57 -42.02
C LYS A 370 6.80 -1.57 -40.88
N ILE A 371 6.92 -2.48 -39.92
CA ILE A 371 5.98 -2.57 -38.80
C ILE A 371 6.33 -1.47 -37.78
N PRO A 372 5.38 -0.56 -37.46
CA PRO A 372 5.60 0.50 -36.47
C PRO A 372 6.01 -0.06 -35.10
N CYS A 373 6.89 0.65 -34.38
CA CYS A 373 7.29 0.25 -33.03
C CYS A 373 6.08 0.21 -32.09
N SER A 374 5.15 1.17 -32.23
CA SER A 374 3.90 1.23 -31.47
C SER A 374 3.06 -0.05 -31.66
N ALA A 375 2.93 -0.52 -32.91
CA ALA A 375 2.20 -1.73 -33.25
C ALA A 375 2.87 -2.99 -32.67
N ILE A 376 4.20 -3.04 -32.64
CA ILE A 376 4.95 -4.16 -32.02
C ILE A 376 4.72 -4.18 -30.51
N LYS A 377 4.84 -3.03 -29.82
CA LYS A 377 4.59 -2.91 -28.38
C LYS A 377 3.16 -3.34 -28.04
N LEU A 378 2.16 -2.86 -28.81
CA LEU A 378 0.76 -3.24 -28.62
C LEU A 378 0.53 -4.74 -28.87
N ALA A 379 1.16 -5.33 -29.88
CA ALA A 379 1.06 -6.76 -30.15
C ALA A 379 1.65 -7.62 -29.02
N ILE A 380 2.75 -7.17 -28.38
CA ILE A 380 3.32 -7.83 -27.19
C ILE A 380 2.29 -7.83 -26.06
N GLN A 381 1.70 -6.67 -25.76
CA GLN A 381 0.69 -6.55 -24.71
C GLN A 381 -0.54 -7.44 -24.98
N GLN A 382 -1.07 -7.41 -26.20
CA GLN A 382 -2.22 -8.24 -26.59
C GLN A 382 -1.92 -9.75 -26.45
N ARG A 383 -0.72 -10.19 -26.84
CA ARG A 383 -0.32 -11.60 -26.72
C ARG A 383 -0.06 -12.03 -25.29
N GLN A 384 0.51 -11.15 -24.46
CA GLN A 384 0.65 -11.38 -23.03
C GLN A 384 -0.72 -11.53 -22.35
N ALA A 385 -1.70 -10.68 -22.72
CA ALA A 385 -3.07 -10.80 -22.23
C ALA A 385 -3.73 -12.12 -22.66
N CYS A 386 -3.56 -12.54 -23.92
CA CYS A 386 -4.06 -13.82 -24.40
C CYS A 386 -3.42 -15.01 -23.66
N LYS A 387 -2.09 -14.98 -23.45
CA LYS A 387 -1.38 -15.98 -22.66
C LYS A 387 -1.93 -16.06 -21.24
N ALA A 388 -2.09 -14.92 -20.59
CA ALA A 388 -2.62 -14.84 -19.23
C ALA A 388 -4.06 -15.38 -19.12
N ALA A 389 -4.92 -15.11 -20.11
CA ALA A 389 -6.28 -15.64 -20.14
C ALA A 389 -6.31 -17.18 -20.28
N ARG A 390 -5.37 -17.75 -21.04
CA ARG A 390 -5.20 -19.22 -21.15
C ARG A 390 -4.71 -19.84 -19.85
N GLU A 391 -3.73 -19.21 -19.20
CA GLU A 391 -3.21 -19.63 -17.89
C GLU A 391 -4.33 -19.58 -16.83
N LEU A 392 -5.17 -18.54 -16.83
CA LEU A 392 -6.31 -18.43 -15.91
C LEU A 392 -7.30 -19.59 -16.03
N ILE A 393 -7.65 -20.02 -17.25
CA ILE A 393 -8.52 -21.19 -17.45
C ILE A 393 -7.85 -22.45 -16.90
N GLN A 394 -6.58 -22.65 -17.19
CA GLN A 394 -5.83 -23.80 -16.70
C GLN A 394 -5.76 -23.83 -15.16
N ASP A 395 -5.46 -22.70 -14.54
CA ASP A 395 -5.34 -22.61 -13.09
C ASP A 395 -6.70 -22.82 -12.42
N LYS A 396 -7.72 -22.09 -12.87
CA LYS A 396 -9.04 -22.09 -12.24
C LYS A 396 -9.87 -23.33 -12.53
N CYS A 397 -9.79 -23.85 -13.75
CA CYS A 397 -10.63 -24.95 -14.21
C CYS A 397 -9.91 -26.29 -14.30
N PHE A 398 -8.58 -26.35 -14.22
CA PHE A 398 -7.82 -27.61 -14.37
C PHE A 398 -6.70 -27.77 -13.32
N GLY A 399 -6.75 -27.01 -12.22
CA GLY A 399 -5.85 -27.16 -11.08
C GLY A 399 -4.38 -26.88 -11.41
N GLY A 400 -4.12 -25.99 -12.36
CA GLY A 400 -2.79 -25.50 -12.73
C GLY A 400 -1.92 -26.50 -13.49
N LYS A 401 -2.36 -27.75 -13.69
CA LYS A 401 -1.64 -28.73 -14.52
C LYS A 401 -2.10 -28.58 -15.98
N PRO A 402 -1.24 -28.07 -16.89
CA PRO A 402 -1.63 -27.96 -18.27
C PRO A 402 -1.77 -29.35 -18.87
N ASP A 403 -2.90 -29.66 -19.48
CA ASP A 403 -2.92 -30.75 -20.45
C ASP A 403 -2.06 -30.35 -21.69
N PRO A 404 -1.63 -31.34 -22.50
CA PRO A 404 -0.77 -31.07 -23.65
C PRO A 404 -1.32 -30.05 -24.64
N GLY A 405 -2.65 -29.93 -24.76
CA GLY A 405 -3.32 -28.95 -25.62
C GLY A 405 -3.16 -27.54 -25.07
N HIS A 406 -3.48 -27.33 -23.79
CA HIS A 406 -3.29 -26.04 -23.12
C HIS A 406 -1.82 -25.61 -23.09
N LYS A 407 -0.91 -26.53 -22.77
CA LYS A 407 0.53 -26.26 -22.78
C LYS A 407 0.98 -25.76 -24.15
N THR A 408 0.61 -26.46 -25.21
CA THR A 408 1.00 -26.12 -26.58
C THR A 408 0.50 -24.72 -26.95
N ALA A 409 -0.73 -24.37 -26.57
CA ALA A 409 -1.29 -23.06 -26.89
C ALA A 409 -0.63 -21.92 -26.10
N ILE A 410 -0.32 -22.14 -24.82
CA ILE A 410 0.43 -21.18 -23.99
C ILE A 410 1.85 -20.98 -24.54
N ASP A 411 2.54 -22.08 -24.85
CA ASP A 411 3.89 -22.05 -25.43
C ASP A 411 3.89 -21.35 -26.80
N GLN A 412 2.83 -21.52 -27.61
CA GLN A 412 2.65 -20.79 -28.87
C GLN A 412 2.52 -19.27 -28.68
N GLU A 413 1.75 -18.81 -27.69
CA GLU A 413 1.65 -17.38 -27.39
C GLU A 413 2.97 -16.82 -26.85
N GLN A 414 3.66 -17.57 -25.97
CA GLN A 414 4.98 -17.16 -25.48
C GLN A 414 5.99 -17.06 -26.63
N ASN A 415 6.01 -18.02 -27.55
CA ASN A 415 6.86 -17.97 -28.74
C ASN A 415 6.53 -16.77 -29.63
N ALA A 416 5.25 -16.38 -29.72
CA ALA A 416 4.84 -15.20 -30.47
C ALA A 416 5.24 -13.89 -29.77
N VAL A 417 5.18 -13.83 -28.43
CA VAL A 417 5.73 -12.73 -27.64
C VAL A 417 7.23 -12.60 -27.88
N ASN A 418 7.98 -13.69 -27.79
CA ASN A 418 9.43 -13.71 -28.04
C ASN A 418 9.78 -13.23 -29.45
N ALA A 419 8.99 -13.61 -30.46
CA ALA A 419 9.15 -13.13 -31.83
C ALA A 419 8.88 -11.62 -31.95
N CYS A 420 7.90 -11.08 -31.23
CA CYS A 420 7.66 -9.64 -31.18
C CYS A 420 8.76 -8.89 -30.44
N GLU A 421 9.31 -9.44 -29.35
CA GLU A 421 10.43 -8.84 -28.62
C GLU A 421 11.69 -8.76 -29.48
N ALA A 422 12.01 -9.83 -30.23
CA ALA A 422 13.11 -9.80 -31.19
C ALA A 422 12.90 -8.71 -32.28
N LEU A 423 11.68 -8.56 -32.78
CA LEU A 423 11.37 -7.51 -33.75
C LEU A 423 11.40 -6.10 -33.12
N LYS A 424 11.04 -5.96 -31.84
CA LYS A 424 11.11 -4.72 -31.08
C LYS A 424 12.55 -4.19 -31.04
N LEU A 425 13.53 -5.07 -30.80
CA LEU A 425 14.95 -4.70 -30.77
C LEU A 425 15.44 -4.10 -32.09
N LEU A 426 14.83 -4.47 -33.23
CA LEU A 426 15.16 -3.94 -34.54
C LEU A 426 14.41 -2.63 -34.81
N ASN A 427 13.08 -2.66 -34.73
CA ASN A 427 12.25 -1.57 -35.25
C ASN A 427 12.09 -0.39 -34.29
N CYS A 428 12.29 -0.64 -32.99
CA CYS A 428 12.27 0.40 -31.95
C CYS A 428 13.67 0.96 -31.66
N ALA A 429 14.72 0.47 -32.33
CA ALA A 429 16.07 0.98 -32.17
C ALA A 429 16.15 2.46 -32.57
N LYS A 430 16.90 3.24 -31.80
CA LYS A 430 17.10 4.67 -32.08
C LYS A 430 17.67 4.87 -33.48
N GLY A 431 17.01 5.70 -34.29
CA GLY A 431 17.39 5.96 -35.69
C GLY A 431 16.70 5.05 -36.72
N HIS A 432 15.94 4.04 -36.29
CA HIS A 432 15.13 3.23 -37.20
C HIS A 432 13.88 4.01 -37.65
N PRO A 433 13.46 3.95 -38.93
CA PRO A 433 12.31 4.72 -39.44
C PRO A 433 10.99 4.46 -38.72
N MET A 434 10.85 3.30 -38.07
CA MET A 434 9.64 2.88 -37.34
C MET A 434 9.70 3.19 -35.84
N ALA A 435 10.82 3.69 -35.31
CA ALA A 435 11.00 3.85 -33.87
C ALA A 435 10.06 4.89 -33.23
N GLY A 436 9.67 5.92 -34.00
CA GLY A 436 8.71 6.95 -33.58
C GLY A 436 7.31 6.79 -34.14
N ARG A 437 6.98 5.63 -34.74
CA ARG A 437 5.69 5.34 -35.35
C ARG A 437 4.94 4.25 -34.59
#